data_AF-A0A1N6P519-F1
#
_entry.id   AF-A0A1N6P519-F1
#
_cell.length_a   1.000
_cell.length_b   1.000
_cell.length_c   1.000
_cell.angle_alpha   90.00
_cell.angle_beta   90.00
_cell.angle_gamma   90.00
#
_symmetry.space_group_name_H-M   'P 1'
#
loop_
_entity.id
_entity.type
_entity.pdbx_description
1 polymer ?
#
loop_
_entity_poly.entity_id
_entity_poly.type
_entity_poly.pdbx_seq_one_letter_code
_entity_poly.pdbx_strand_id
1 'polypeptide(L)'
;MPWKLLLYLVLLGCVLAFVGLNLDHTADISLGFVLYQDVPVFLSLFFAFFLGVVLTIPAVMFTTSRKTRDRSERRRERQEQREIRNQKKALTASRKEERRQAREAAKAAKTAKKRSLPGGS
;
A
#
# COMPACT_ATOMS: atom_id res chain seq x y z
N MET A 1 -4.37 0.30 -26.74
CA MET A 1 -3.18 0.92 -26.12
C MET A 1 -2.71 2.26 -26.74
N PRO A 2 -3.14 2.75 -27.93
CA PRO A 2 -2.84 4.12 -28.37
C PRO A 2 -3.99 5.12 -28.14
N TRP A 3 -5.17 4.65 -27.76
CA TRP A 3 -6.38 5.49 -27.67
C TRP A 3 -6.29 6.61 -26.63
N LYS A 4 -5.62 6.37 -25.51
CA LYS A 4 -5.36 7.39 -24.47
C LYS A 4 -4.43 8.49 -24.99
N LEU A 5 -3.44 8.12 -25.80
CA LEU A 5 -2.51 9.07 -26.41
C LEU A 5 -3.21 9.89 -27.49
N LEU A 6 -4.03 9.25 -28.32
CA LEU A 6 -4.85 9.92 -29.33
C LEU A 6 -5.83 10.91 -28.68
N LEU A 7 -6.52 10.50 -27.62
CA LEU A 7 -7.40 11.39 -26.84
C LEU A 7 -6.62 12.57 -26.29
N TYR A 8 -5.43 12.35 -25.73
CA TYR A 8 -4.59 13.43 -25.20
C TYR A 8 -4.18 14.42 -26.28
N LEU A 9 -3.81 13.93 -27.46
CA LEU A 9 -3.40 14.77 -28.60
C LEU A 9 -4.57 15.59 -29.15
N VAL A 10 -5.75 14.98 -29.25
CA VAL A 10 -6.99 15.69 -29.63
C VAL A 10 -7.32 16.76 -28.59
N LEU A 11 -7.27 16.43 -27.29
CA LEU A 11 -7.54 17.39 -26.22
C LEU A 11 -6.55 18.57 -26.26
N LEU A 12 -5.26 18.27 -26.45
CA LEU A 12 -4.22 19.27 -26.57
C LEU A 12 -4.46 20.18 -27.78
N GLY A 13 -4.85 19.60 -28.92
CA GLY A 13 -5.24 20.34 -30.11
C GLY A 13 -6.43 21.26 -29.87
N CYS A 14 -7.48 20.80 -29.17
CA CYS A 14 -8.62 21.63 -28.78
C CYS A 14 -8.21 22.79 -27.86
N VAL A 15 -7.33 22.55 -26.89
CA VAL A 15 -6.81 23.60 -26.00
C VAL A 15 -6.01 24.64 -26.78
N LEU A 16 -5.12 24.19 -27.66
CA LEU A 16 -4.32 25.09 -28.51
C LEU A 16 -5.18 25.89 -29.49
N ALA A 17 -6.19 25.27 -30.10
CA ALA A 17 -7.14 25.96 -30.95
C ALA A 17 -7.97 26.98 -30.15
N PHE A 18 -8.45 26.62 -28.97
CA PHE A 18 -9.16 27.53 -28.08
C PHE A 18 -8.29 28.74 -27.70
N VAL A 19 -7.03 28.50 -27.32
CA VAL A 19 -6.04 29.55 -27.05
C VAL A 19 -5.81 30.42 -28.27
N GLY A 20 -5.53 29.81 -29.43
CA GLY A 20 -5.26 30.52 -30.68
C GLY A 20 -6.42 31.41 -31.13
N LEU A 21 -7.65 30.91 -31.00
CA LEU A 21 -8.86 31.65 -31.35
C LEU A 21 -9.25 32.71 -30.30
N ASN A 22 -8.67 32.66 -29.10
CA ASN A 22 -8.90 33.62 -28.02
C ASN A 22 -7.65 34.48 -27.72
N LEU A 23 -6.66 34.54 -28.61
CA LEU A 23 -5.43 35.33 -28.39
C LEU A 23 -5.71 36.83 -28.26
N ASP A 24 -6.69 37.33 -29.00
CA ASP A 24 -7.09 38.74 -29.00
C ASP A 24 -8.04 39.08 -27.84
N HIS A 25 -8.51 38.08 -27.10
CA HIS A 25 -9.39 38.30 -25.96
C HIS A 25 -8.55 38.53 -24.71
N THR A 26 -8.74 39.71 -24.13
CA THR A 26 -8.19 40.10 -22.85
C THR A 26 -9.25 40.05 -21.76
N ALA A 27 -8.82 39.89 -20.52
CA ALA A 27 -9.67 39.88 -19.34
C ALA A 27 -8.99 40.60 -18.18
N ASP A 28 -9.80 41.28 -17.38
CA ASP A 28 -9.33 41.93 -16.15
C ASP A 28 -9.32 40.92 -15.01
N ILE A 29 -8.19 40.81 -14.31
CA ILE A 29 -7.99 39.88 -13.19
C ILE A 29 -7.76 40.68 -11.91
N SER A 30 -8.68 40.53 -10.95
CA SER A 30 -8.50 41.07 -9.61
C SER A 30 -7.94 40.01 -8.66
N LEU A 31 -6.76 40.26 -8.11
CA LEU A 31 -6.16 39.43 -7.04
C LEU A 31 -6.50 39.97 -5.64
N GLY A 32 -7.66 40.62 -5.50
CA GLY A 32 -8.16 41.19 -4.24
C GLY A 32 -7.54 42.55 -3.89
N PHE A 33 -6.23 42.72 -4.08
CA PHE A 33 -5.52 43.98 -3.80
C PHE A 33 -4.95 44.67 -5.03
N VAL A 34 -4.81 43.95 -6.14
CA VAL A 34 -4.26 44.44 -7.40
C VAL A 34 -5.18 44.02 -8.54
N LEU A 35 -5.52 44.98 -9.40
CA LEU A 35 -6.27 44.76 -10.63
C LEU A 35 -5.29 44.76 -11.81
N TYR A 36 -5.22 43.63 -12.51
CA TYR A 36 -4.48 43.50 -13.76
C TYR A 36 -5.46 43.65 -14.90
N GLN A 37 -5.30 44.73 -15.68
CA GLN A 37 -6.14 44.99 -16.83
C GLN A 37 -5.57 44.36 -18.09
N ASP A 38 -6.45 44.03 -19.02
CA ASP A 38 -6.10 43.56 -20.35
C ASP A 38 -5.17 42.32 -20.38
N VAL A 39 -5.35 41.40 -19.43
CA VAL A 39 -4.54 40.18 -19.39
C VAL A 39 -5.03 39.23 -20.49
N PRO A 40 -4.16 38.78 -21.41
CA PRO A 40 -4.56 37.83 -22.43
C PRO A 40 -5.12 36.55 -21.80
N VAL A 41 -6.33 36.16 -22.22
CA VAL A 41 -7.07 35.05 -21.61
C VAL A 41 -6.25 33.75 -21.64
N PHE A 42 -5.51 33.50 -22.72
CA PHE A 42 -4.66 32.32 -22.83
C PHE A 42 -3.56 32.25 -21.76
N LEU A 43 -2.99 33.41 -21.37
CA LEU A 43 -1.91 33.48 -20.38
C LEU A 43 -2.47 33.15 -18.99
N SER A 44 -3.67 33.63 -18.69
CA SER A 44 -4.39 33.34 -17.44
C SER A 44 -4.73 31.86 -17.33
N LEU A 45 -5.27 31.26 -18.41
CA LEU A 45 -5.52 29.82 -18.45
C LEU A 45 -4.24 28.99 -18.33
N PHE A 46 -3.16 29.41 -18.99
CA PHE A 46 -1.86 28.74 -18.90
C PHE A 46 -1.37 28.71 -17.45
N PHE A 47 -1.35 29.85 -16.76
CA PHE A 47 -0.91 29.91 -15.36
C PHE A 47 -1.82 29.10 -14.44
N ALA A 48 -3.14 29.17 -14.62
CA ALA A 48 -4.09 28.39 -13.82
C ALA A 48 -3.85 26.88 -13.97
N PHE A 49 -3.68 26.41 -15.21
CA PHE A 49 -3.43 25.00 -15.50
C PHE A 49 -2.03 24.57 -15.01
N PHE A 50 -1.01 25.40 -15.23
CA PHE A 50 0.34 25.15 -14.78
C PHE A 50 0.42 25.05 -13.26
N LEU A 51 -0.15 26.01 -12.52
CA LEU A 51 -0.24 25.94 -11.05
C LEU A 51 -0.99 24.68 -10.61
N GLY A 52 -2.11 24.37 -11.27
CA GLY A 52 -2.88 23.15 -11.00
C GLY A 52 -2.02 21.89 -11.10
N VAL A 53 -1.23 21.76 -12.18
CA VAL A 53 -0.31 20.63 -12.37
C VAL A 53 0.81 20.64 -11.32
N VAL A 54 1.46 21.79 -11.11
CA VAL A 54 2.55 21.95 -10.13
C VAL A 54 2.10 21.60 -8.72
N LEU A 55 0.86 21.93 -8.32
CA LEU A 55 0.29 21.55 -7.03
C LEU A 55 -0.14 20.08 -6.98
N THR A 56 -0.60 19.53 -8.10
CA THR A 56 -1.07 18.14 -8.18
C THR A 56 0.08 17.13 -8.12
N ILE A 57 1.23 17.42 -8.74
CA ILE A 57 2.41 16.52 -8.75
C ILE A 57 2.83 16.12 -7.32
N PRO A 58 3.16 17.05 -6.40
CA PRO A 58 3.52 16.68 -5.04
C PRO A 58 2.34 16.00 -4.33
N ALA A 59 1.09 16.49 -4.49
CA ALA A 59 -0.07 15.86 -3.87
C ALA A 59 -0.25 14.38 -4.26
N VAL A 60 -0.10 14.05 -5.55
CA VAL A 60 -0.20 12.67 -6.05
C VAL A 60 1.00 11.82 -5.61
N MET A 61 2.21 12.38 -5.63
CA MET A 61 3.42 11.69 -5.17
C MET A 61 3.37 11.37 -3.67
N PHE A 62 2.96 12.34 -2.84
CA PHE A 62 2.82 12.14 -1.40
C PHE A 62 1.69 11.18 -1.03
N THR A 63 0.57 11.18 -1.74
CA THR A 63 -0.57 10.28 -1.46
C THR A 63 -0.30 8.84 -1.92
N THR A 64 0.35 8.65 -3.06
CA THR A 64 0.77 7.32 -3.54
C THR A 64 1.80 6.69 -2.61
N SER A 65 2.79 7.47 -2.16
CA SER A 65 3.85 6.99 -1.25
C SER A 65 3.30 6.52 0.11
N ARG A 66 2.28 7.20 0.65
CA ARG A 66 1.62 6.76 1.88
C ARG A 66 0.84 5.46 1.71
N LYS A 67 0.18 5.28 0.56
CA LYS A 67 -0.63 4.09 0.27
C LYS A 67 0.21 2.84 0.02
N THR A 68 1.39 2.99 -0.59
CA THR A 68 2.34 1.89 -0.76
C THR A 68 3.00 1.51 0.56
N ARG A 69 3.33 2.49 1.40
CA ARG A 69 3.89 2.24 2.74
C ARG A 69 2.93 1.48 3.65
N ASP A 70 1.66 1.91 3.76
CA ASP A 70 0.63 1.22 4.57
C ASP A 70 0.38 -0.21 4.07
N ARG A 71 0.36 -0.45 2.74
CA ARG A 71 0.28 -1.82 2.21
C ARG A 71 1.50 -2.67 2.55
N SER A 72 2.68 -2.08 2.58
CA SER A 72 3.92 -2.80 2.87
C SER A 72 4.02 -3.18 4.35
N GLU A 73 3.63 -2.28 5.25
CA GLU A 73 3.60 -2.50 6.70
C GLU A 73 2.56 -3.59 7.06
N ARG A 74 1.33 -3.49 6.53
CA ARG A 74 0.31 -4.54 6.70
C ARG A 74 0.72 -5.90 6.17
N ARG A 75 1.56 -5.97 5.14
CA ARG A 75 2.10 -7.25 4.63
C ARG A 75 3.13 -7.85 5.58
N ARG A 76 4.00 -7.03 6.16
CA ARG A 76 5.00 -7.45 7.17
C ARG A 76 4.33 -7.95 8.45
N GLU A 77 3.37 -7.21 8.99
CA GLU A 77 2.59 -7.64 10.17
C GLU A 77 1.90 -8.99 9.96
N ARG A 78 1.32 -9.22 8.76
CA ARG A 78 0.71 -10.51 8.42
C ARG A 78 1.73 -11.63 8.31
N GLN A 79 2.96 -11.36 7.87
CA GLN A 79 4.03 -12.34 7.83
C GLN A 79 4.52 -12.68 9.23
N GLU A 80 4.79 -11.69 10.06
CA GLU A 80 5.20 -11.88 11.46
C GLU A 80 4.14 -12.66 12.25
N GLN A 81 2.85 -12.34 12.09
CA GLN A 81 1.78 -13.10 12.73
C GLN A 81 1.71 -14.55 12.27
N ARG A 82 1.99 -14.82 10.98
CA ARG A 82 2.04 -16.20 10.45
C ARG A 82 3.23 -16.97 11.01
N GLU A 83 4.39 -16.34 11.12
CA GLU A 83 5.59 -16.94 11.70
C GLU A 83 5.38 -17.27 13.18
N ILE A 84 4.87 -16.32 13.97
CA ILE A 84 4.55 -16.54 15.40
C ILE A 84 3.53 -17.68 15.56
N ARG A 85 2.51 -17.74 14.70
CA ARG A 85 1.51 -18.82 14.72
C ARG A 85 2.13 -20.17 14.39
N ASN A 86 3.03 -20.22 13.41
CA ASN A 86 3.71 -21.45 13.01
C ASN A 86 4.68 -21.94 14.10
N GLN A 87 5.45 -21.03 14.71
CA GLN A 87 6.33 -21.35 15.84
C GLN A 87 5.52 -21.88 17.04
N LYS A 88 4.41 -21.24 17.40
CA LYS A 88 3.53 -21.74 18.49
C LYS A 88 3.00 -23.13 18.19
N LYS A 89 2.58 -23.40 16.95
CA LYS A 89 2.11 -24.74 16.53
C LYS A 89 3.22 -25.79 16.61
N ALA A 90 4.43 -25.45 16.15
CA ALA A 90 5.58 -26.35 16.24
C ALA A 90 5.93 -26.67 17.70
N LEU A 91 5.95 -25.64 18.58
CA LEU A 91 6.21 -25.81 20.01
C LEU A 91 5.13 -26.65 20.71
N THR A 92 3.87 -26.51 20.32
CA THR A 92 2.79 -27.34 20.90
C THR A 92 2.84 -28.78 20.40
N ALA A 93 3.22 -29.00 19.14
CA ALA A 93 3.43 -30.33 18.60
C ALA A 93 4.59 -31.05 19.31
N SER A 94 5.75 -30.40 19.46
CA SER A 94 6.91 -30.98 20.16
C SER A 94 6.59 -31.30 21.62
N ARG A 95 5.94 -30.38 22.36
CA ARG A 95 5.50 -30.66 23.74
C ARG A 95 4.52 -31.83 23.84
N LYS A 96 3.66 -32.02 22.85
CA LYS A 96 2.71 -33.14 22.82
C LYS A 96 3.44 -34.46 22.58
N GLU A 97 4.48 -34.44 21.76
CA GLU A 97 5.33 -35.59 21.44
C GLU A 97 6.22 -35.98 22.63
N GLU A 98 6.89 -35.02 23.28
CA GLU A 98 7.62 -35.23 24.54
C GLU A 98 6.70 -35.84 25.62
N ARG A 99 5.48 -35.33 25.77
CA ARG A 99 4.49 -35.88 26.70
C ARG A 99 4.06 -37.31 26.36
N ARG A 100 4.02 -37.68 25.09
CA ARG A 100 3.71 -39.06 24.65
C ARG A 100 4.85 -39.99 25.01
N GLN A 101 6.08 -39.61 24.67
CA GLN A 101 7.29 -40.37 24.99
C GLN A 101 7.45 -40.57 26.51
N ALA A 102 7.25 -39.52 27.31
CA ALA A 102 7.31 -39.62 28.77
C ALA A 102 6.24 -40.57 29.34
N ARG A 103 5.02 -40.58 28.77
CA ARG A 103 3.95 -41.50 29.16
C ARG A 103 4.28 -42.95 28.78
N GLU A 104 4.88 -43.17 27.61
CA GLU A 104 5.31 -44.50 27.15
C GLU A 104 6.46 -45.03 28.00
N ALA A 105 7.48 -44.22 28.28
CA ALA A 105 8.57 -44.56 29.18
C ALA A 105 8.07 -44.89 30.59
N ALA A 106 7.14 -44.10 31.13
CA ALA A 106 6.54 -44.36 32.44
C ALA A 106 5.73 -45.68 32.47
N LYS A 107 5.03 -46.02 31.38
CA LYS A 107 4.34 -47.31 31.25
C LYS A 107 5.34 -48.47 31.16
N ALA A 108 6.39 -48.35 30.35
CA ALA A 108 7.43 -49.36 30.21
C ALA A 108 8.15 -49.64 31.54
N ALA A 109 8.50 -48.59 32.29
CA ALA A 109 9.12 -48.71 33.62
C ALA A 109 8.20 -49.43 34.63
N LYS A 110 6.89 -49.14 34.62
CA LYS A 110 5.91 -49.84 35.48
C LYS A 110 5.78 -51.32 35.12
N THR A 111 5.77 -51.66 33.83
CA THR A 111 5.69 -53.05 33.36
C THR A 111 6.96 -53.84 33.67
N ALA A 112 8.14 -53.22 33.52
CA ALA A 112 9.43 -53.83 33.88
C ALA A 112 9.51 -54.11 35.39
N LYS A 113 9.09 -53.16 36.23
CA LYS A 113 9.06 -53.33 37.70
C LYS A 113 8.06 -54.40 38.16
N LYS A 114 6.97 -54.62 37.41
CA LYS A 114 5.99 -55.69 37.69
C LYS A 114 6.50 -57.07 37.27
N ARG A 115 7.35 -57.16 36.25
CA ARG A 115 7.99 -58.41 35.78
C ARG A 115 9.20 -58.85 36.60
N SER A 116 9.83 -57.94 37.35
CA SER A 116 10.98 -58.24 38.21
C SER A 116 10.61 -58.69 39.63
N LEU A 117 9.32 -58.88 39.94
CA LEU A 117 8.89 -59.51 41.19
C LEU A 117 8.83 -61.03 40.96
N PRO A 118 9.69 -61.84 41.60
CA PRO A 118 9.62 -63.29 41.50
C PRO A 118 8.32 -63.79 42.12
N GLY A 119 7.73 -64.82 41.50
CA GLY A 119 6.53 -65.48 41.98
C GLY A 119 6.67 -65.87 43.46
N GLY A 120 5.74 -65.37 44.27
CA GLY A 120 5.43 -65.94 45.57
C GLY A 120 4.47 -67.10 45.36
N SER A 121 4.89 -68.26 45.85
CA SER A 121 4.16 -69.51 46.06
C SER A 121 2.79 -69.32 46.70
#